data_AF-A0A537E288-F1
#
_entry.id   AF-A0A537E288-F1
#
_cell.length_a   1.000
_cell.length_b   1.000
_cell.length_c   1.000
_cell.angle_alpha   90.00
_cell.angle_beta   90.00
_cell.angle_gamma   90.00
#
_symmetry.space_group_name_H-M   'P 1'
#
loop_
_entity.id
_entity.type
_entity.pdbx_description
1 polymer ?
#
loop_
_entity_poly.entity_id
_entity_poly.type
_entity_poly.pdbx_seq_one_letter_code
_entity_poly.pdbx_strand_id
1 'polypeptide(L)'
;MSVKKEPTLLDDLNQALAGETLAAFRYLYLSKIATGISSLPLSKLFKEMADGEWDHASRFMERIIQLGGVPVSKPVEWEKKAFFSYSDPPRRGNDLKAMIK
;
A
#
# COMPACT_ATOMS: atom_id res chain seq x y z
N MET A 1 12.87 -29.89 16.84
CA MET A 1 13.14 -28.56 16.28
C MET A 1 12.10 -28.28 15.21
N SER A 2 11.30 -27.23 15.34
CA SER A 2 10.30 -26.88 14.33
C SER A 2 11.02 -26.14 13.20
N VAL A 3 11.16 -26.75 12.03
CA VAL A 3 11.71 -26.08 10.85
C VAL A 3 10.67 -25.04 10.41
N LYS A 4 11.04 -23.76 10.40
CA LYS A 4 10.19 -22.72 9.79
C LYS A 4 10.17 -23.00 8.29
N LYS A 5 8.98 -23.12 7.71
CA LYS A 5 8.81 -23.28 6.27
C LYS A 5 9.16 -21.95 5.61
N GLU A 6 10.10 -21.98 4.66
CA GLU A 6 10.43 -20.81 3.86
C GLU A 6 9.21 -20.37 3.03
N PRO A 7 8.96 -19.05 2.88
CA PRO A 7 7.86 -18.55 2.06
C PRO A 7 8.05 -18.97 0.60
N THR A 8 6.94 -19.28 -0.06
CA THR A 8 6.95 -19.55 -1.50
C THR A 8 6.97 -18.25 -2.28
N LEU A 9 7.36 -18.30 -3.56
CA LEU A 9 7.25 -17.13 -4.45
C LEU A 9 5.82 -16.56 -4.46
N LEU A 10 4.79 -17.41 -4.42
CA LEU A 10 3.40 -16.95 -4.36
C LEU A 10 3.06 -16.25 -3.04
N ASP A 11 3.70 -16.65 -1.94
CA ASP A 11 3.55 -15.95 -0.66
C ASP A 11 4.19 -14.57 -0.77
N ASP A 12 5.42 -14.45 -1.27
CA ASP A 12 6.11 -13.17 -1.43
C ASP A 12 5.35 -12.20 -2.34
N LEU A 13 4.81 -12.69 -3.45
CA LEU A 13 3.98 -11.86 -4.34
C LEU A 13 2.70 -11.37 -3.66
N ASN A 14 2.08 -12.20 -2.81
CA ASN A 14 0.91 -11.78 -2.03
C ASN A 14 1.26 -10.81 -0.91
N GLN A 15 2.44 -10.92 -0.30
CA GLN A 15 2.96 -9.96 0.67
C GLN A 15 3.22 -8.60 -0.01
N ALA A 16 3.80 -8.61 -1.21
CA ALA A 16 4.00 -7.40 -2.02
C ALA A 16 2.67 -6.76 -2.42
N LEU A 17 1.71 -7.52 -2.96
CA LEU A 17 0.37 -7.04 -3.28
C LEU A 17 -0.31 -6.37 -2.08
N ALA A 18 -0.21 -6.97 -0.90
CA ALA A 18 -0.74 -6.39 0.33
C ALA A 18 -0.08 -5.05 0.66
N GLY A 19 1.26 -4.96 0.56
CA GLY A 19 2.03 -3.74 0.77
C GLY A 19 1.63 -2.62 -0.18
N GLU A 20 1.58 -2.88 -1.48
CA GLU A 20 1.21 -1.87 -2.47
C GLU A 20 -0.24 -1.40 -2.29
N THR A 21 -1.15 -2.31 -1.93
CA THR A 21 -2.55 -1.94 -1.69
C THR A 21 -2.70 -1.02 -0.48
N LEU A 22 -1.94 -1.27 0.60
CA LEU A 22 -1.89 -0.40 1.78
C LEU A 22 -1.30 0.98 1.43
N ALA A 23 -0.21 1.01 0.66
CA ALA A 23 0.43 2.25 0.21
C ALA A 23 -0.51 3.07 -0.69
N ALA A 24 -1.16 2.41 -1.66
CA ALA A 24 -2.12 3.02 -2.56
C ALA A 24 -3.28 3.67 -1.79
N PHE A 25 -3.85 2.96 -0.81
CA PHE A 25 -4.90 3.50 0.04
C PHE A 25 -4.42 4.67 0.90
N ARG A 26 -3.22 4.56 1.51
CA ARG A 26 -2.64 5.63 2.34
C ARG A 26 -2.44 6.90 1.52
N TYR A 27 -1.82 6.81 0.34
CA TYR A 27 -1.59 7.97 -0.51
C TYR A 27 -2.88 8.56 -1.05
N LEU A 28 -3.87 7.73 -1.39
CA LEU A 28 -5.19 8.23 -1.75
C LEU A 28 -5.80 9.02 -0.58
N TYR A 29 -5.75 8.50 0.64
CA TYR A 29 -6.24 9.19 1.83
C TYR A 29 -5.51 10.53 2.06
N LEU A 30 -4.17 10.53 2.03
CA LEU A 30 -3.35 11.73 2.18
C LEU A 30 -3.68 12.79 1.12
N SER A 31 -3.92 12.37 -0.13
CA SER A 31 -4.32 13.28 -1.21
C SER A 31 -5.61 14.06 -0.90
N LYS A 32 -6.52 13.48 -0.11
CA LYS A 32 -7.81 14.07 0.23
C LYS A 32 -7.77 14.90 1.51
N ILE A 33 -6.95 14.50 2.48
CA ILE A 33 -6.88 15.22 3.76
C ILE A 33 -5.89 16.38 3.78
N ALA A 34 -4.98 16.48 2.80
CA ALA A 34 -4.03 17.59 2.73
C ALA A 34 -4.73 18.95 2.50
N THR A 35 -4.62 19.85 3.49
CA THR A 35 -5.28 21.17 3.50
C THR A 35 -4.31 22.29 3.86
N GLY A 36 -4.65 23.53 3.50
CA GLY A 36 -3.83 24.73 3.74
C GLY A 36 -3.25 25.33 2.46
N ILE A 37 -2.67 26.52 2.56
CA ILE A 37 -2.19 27.31 1.39
C ILE A 37 -1.16 26.53 0.56
N SER A 38 -0.31 25.74 1.22
CA SER A 38 0.77 25.00 0.57
C SER A 38 0.44 23.52 0.29
N SER A 39 -0.81 23.09 0.46
CA SER A 39 -1.15 21.65 0.36
C SER A 39 -1.31 21.14 -1.07
N LEU A 40 -1.60 22.03 -2.03
CA LEU A 40 -1.94 21.62 -3.40
C LEU A 40 -0.86 20.77 -4.10
N PRO A 41 0.44 21.12 -4.06
CA PRO A 41 1.47 20.28 -4.66
C PRO A 41 1.55 18.90 -4.00
N LEU A 42 1.40 18.84 -2.68
CA LEU A 42 1.48 17.61 -1.91
C LEU A 42 0.27 16.69 -2.18
N SER A 43 -0.94 17.28 -2.26
CA SER A 43 -2.16 16.56 -2.63
C SER A 43 -2.04 15.91 -4.02
N LYS A 44 -1.49 16.65 -5.01
CA LYS A 44 -1.24 16.12 -6.36
C LYS A 44 -0.22 14.98 -6.34
N LEU A 45 0.91 15.17 -5.66
CA LEU A 45 1.94 14.14 -5.52
C LEU A 45 1.40 12.88 -4.86
N PHE A 46 0.62 13.00 -3.77
CA PHE A 46 -0.04 11.87 -3.13
C PHE A 46 -1.02 11.16 -4.07
N LYS A 47 -1.76 11.90 -4.89
CA LYS A 47 -2.65 11.29 -5.87
C LYS A 47 -1.86 10.50 -6.93
N GLU A 48 -0.77 11.06 -7.45
CA GLU A 48 0.12 10.38 -8.41
C GLU A 48 0.73 9.11 -7.82
N MET A 49 1.22 9.17 -6.57
CA MET A 49 1.73 7.98 -5.86
C MET A 49 0.64 6.93 -5.67
N ALA A 50 -0.57 7.33 -5.26
CA ALA A 50 -1.68 6.39 -5.11
C ALA A 50 -2.00 5.65 -6.42
N ASP A 51 -2.00 6.37 -7.54
CA ASP A 51 -2.25 5.79 -8.86
C ASP A 51 -1.11 4.84 -9.29
N GLY A 52 0.14 5.19 -8.99
CA GLY A 52 1.31 4.33 -9.22
C GLY A 52 1.26 3.02 -8.40
N GLU A 53 0.94 3.09 -7.10
CA GLU A 53 0.85 1.88 -6.28
C GLU A 53 -0.33 0.99 -6.67
N TRP A 54 -1.43 1.56 -7.20
CA TRP A 54 -2.51 0.75 -7.79
C TRP A 54 -2.06 0.02 -9.06
N ASP A 55 -1.23 0.64 -9.90
CA ASP A 55 -0.62 -0.05 -11.06
C ASP A 55 0.29 -1.21 -10.59
N HIS A 56 1.13 -0.97 -9.58
CA HIS A 56 1.94 -2.03 -8.98
C HIS A 56 1.08 -3.18 -8.43
N ALA A 57 0.03 -2.87 -7.66
CA ALA A 57 -0.91 -3.87 -7.15
C ALA A 57 -1.55 -4.68 -8.29
N SER A 58 -1.95 -4.03 -9.39
CA SER A 58 -2.49 -4.71 -10.58
C SER A 58 -1.50 -5.71 -11.17
N ARG A 59 -0.24 -5.28 -11.34
CA ARG A 59 0.83 -6.13 -11.88
C ARG A 59 1.14 -7.34 -10.99
N PHE A 60 1.06 -7.17 -9.66
CA PHE A 60 1.19 -8.30 -8.74
C PHE A 60 0.01 -9.27 -8.86
N MET A 61 -1.23 -8.77 -8.93
CA MET A 61 -2.41 -9.62 -9.15
C MET A 61 -2.30 -10.44 -10.43
N GLU A 62 -1.94 -9.79 -11.55
CA GLU A 62 -1.72 -10.44 -12.83
C GLU A 62 -0.64 -11.52 -12.73
N ARG A 63 0.48 -11.21 -12.09
CA ARG A 63 1.59 -12.16 -11.97
C ARG A 63 1.24 -13.38 -11.11
N ILE A 64 0.51 -13.18 -10.01
CA ILE A 64 0.01 -14.27 -9.16
C ILE A 64 -0.89 -15.19 -9.97
N ILE A 65 -1.82 -14.63 -10.75
CA ILE A 65 -2.75 -15.40 -11.60
C ILE A 65 -1.98 -16.19 -12.67
N GLN A 66 -1.01 -15.57 -13.35
CA GLN A 66 -0.17 -16.26 -14.35
C GLN A 66 0.59 -17.46 -13.80
N LEU A 67 0.94 -17.43 -12.51
CA LEU A 67 1.64 -18.50 -11.81
C LEU A 67 0.67 -19.54 -11.19
N GLY A 68 -0.64 -19.41 -11.42
CA GLY A 68 -1.66 -20.31 -10.89
C GLY A 68 -2.00 -20.07 -9.41
N GLY A 69 -1.61 -18.92 -8.85
CA GLY A 69 -1.95 -18.52 -7.48
C GLY A 69 -3.26 -17.76 -7.38
N VAL A 70 -3.65 -17.44 -6.14
CA VAL A 70 -4.83 -16.61 -5.83
C VAL A 70 -4.37 -15.32 -5.16
N PRO A 71 -4.66 -14.13 -5.73
CA PRO A 71 -4.34 -12.86 -5.10
C PRO A 71 -5.10 -12.64 -3.80
N VAL A 72 -4.46 -12.04 -2.80
CA VAL A 72 -5.11 -11.63 -1.56
C VAL A 72 -6.23 -10.63 -1.85
N SER A 73 -7.44 -10.96 -1.43
CA SER A 73 -8.66 -10.21 -1.79
C SER A 73 -9.35 -9.53 -0.61
N LYS A 74 -8.93 -9.82 0.63
CA LYS A 74 -9.58 -9.31 1.84
C LYS A 74 -8.75 -8.20 2.48
N PRO A 75 -9.31 -6.99 2.68
CA PRO A 75 -8.59 -5.90 3.35
C PRO A 75 -8.00 -6.26 4.72
N VAL A 76 -8.72 -7.06 5.50
CA VAL A 76 -8.27 -7.52 6.83
C VAL A 76 -7.00 -8.40 6.77
N GLU A 77 -6.62 -8.89 5.60
CA GLU A 77 -5.42 -9.71 5.41
C GLU A 77 -4.22 -8.89 4.94
N TRP A 78 -4.39 -7.65 4.48
CA TRP A 78 -3.29 -6.85 3.94
C TRP A 78 -2.22 -6.58 5.00
N GLU A 79 -2.59 -6.00 6.14
CA GLU A 79 -1.62 -5.73 7.22
C GLU A 79 -0.99 -6.99 7.81
N LYS A 80 -1.72 -8.12 7.79
CA LYS A 80 -1.20 -9.40 8.28
C LYS A 80 -0.13 -10.00 7.37
N LYS A 81 -0.16 -9.62 6.08
CA LYS A 81 0.72 -10.16 5.04
C LYS A 81 1.82 -9.19 4.62
N ALA A 82 1.57 -7.89 4.64
CA ALA A 82 2.54 -6.91 4.18
C ALA A 82 3.85 -7.01 4.99
N PHE A 83 4.98 -6.86 4.30
CA PHE A 83 6.30 -6.78 4.95
C PHE A 83 6.43 -5.59 5.91
N PHE A 84 5.68 -4.51 5.62
CA PHE A 84 5.69 -3.27 6.38
C PHE A 84 4.31 -3.03 6.98
N SER A 85 4.29 -2.55 8.22
CA SER A 85 3.06 -2.14 8.89
C SER A 85 2.47 -0.89 8.22
N TYR A 86 1.14 -0.78 8.25
CA TYR A 86 0.45 0.42 7.82
C TYR A 86 0.92 1.61 8.66
N SER A 87 1.33 2.69 8.01
CA SER A 87 1.71 3.93 8.67
C SER A 87 0.49 4.83 8.75
N ASP A 88 -0.04 4.98 9.97
CA ASP A 88 -1.21 5.82 10.23
C ASP A 88 -1.00 7.24 9.71
N PRO A 89 -1.94 7.79 8.90
CA PRO A 89 -1.87 9.17 8.47
C PRO A 89 -2.10 10.12 9.66
N PRO A 90 -1.55 11.35 9.63
CA PRO A 90 -1.80 12.32 10.67
C PRO A 90 -3.30 12.65 10.78
N ARG A 91 -3.79 12.87 12.00
CA ARG A 91 -5.21 13.20 12.25
C ARG A 91 -5.63 14.55 11.66
N ARG A 92 -4.69 15.49 11.47
CA ARG A 92 -4.98 16.86 11.02
C ARG A 92 -4.40 17.09 9.63
N GLY A 93 -5.26 17.55 8.73
CA GLY A 93 -4.93 17.79 7.33
C GLY A 93 -3.94 18.93 7.06
N ASN A 94 -3.69 19.80 8.04
CA ASN A 94 -2.83 20.97 7.91
C ASN A 94 -1.40 20.74 8.41
N ASP A 95 -1.11 19.56 9.00
CA ASP A 95 0.25 19.18 9.38
C ASP A 95 0.94 18.48 8.20
N LEU A 96 1.33 19.27 7.20
CA LEU A 96 1.96 18.77 5.98
C LEU A 96 3.32 18.08 6.24
N LYS A 97 4.03 18.46 7.32
CA LYS A 97 5.30 17.83 7.68
C LYS A 97 5.09 16.41 8.17
N ALA A 98 4.04 16.18 8.97
CA ALA A 98 3.70 14.85 9.45
C ALA A 98 3.27 13.90 8.31
N MET A 99 2.77 14.42 7.18
CA MET A 99 2.35 13.60 6.03
C MET A 99 3.53 13.00 5.23
N ILE A 100 4.71 13.60 5.34
CA ILE A 100 5.92 13.22 4.58
C ILE A 100 6.81 12.28 5.41
N LYS A 101 6.46 12.04 6.67
CA LYS A 101 7.15 11.12 7.57
C LYS A 101 6.64 9.70 7.40
#